data_AF-R2T9U3-F1
#
_entry.id   AF-R2T9U3-F1
#
_cell.length_a   1.000
_cell.length_b   1.000
_cell.length_c   1.000
_cell.angle_alpha   90.00
_cell.angle_beta   90.00
_cell.angle_gamma   90.00
#
_symmetry.space_group_name_H-M   'P 1'
#
loop_
_entity.id
_entity.type
_entity.pdbx_description
1 polymer ?
#
loop_
_entity_poly.entity_id
_entity_poly.type
_entity_poly.pdbx_seq_one_letter_code
_entity_poly.pdbx_strand_id
1 'polypeptide(L)'
;MGKSQESNTIAYQEILAIKASLRELNSWHEALHFMRHFLDGKKTRTSEEMQACAEIFEVVYQKFGALLTESEVSLRKIVKLK
;
A
#
# COMPACT_ATOMS: atom_id res chain seq x y z
N MET A 1 33.57 -15.73 -27.11
CA MET A 1 32.11 -15.87 -26.88
C MET A 1 31.89 -16.22 -25.41
N GLY A 2 31.81 -15.22 -24.55
CA GLY A 2 31.47 -15.40 -23.13
C GLY A 2 30.04 -14.94 -22.94
N LYS A 3 29.14 -15.87 -22.64
CA LYS A 3 27.70 -15.63 -22.46
C LYS A 3 27.51 -14.53 -21.41
N SER A 4 26.73 -13.51 -21.75
CA SER A 4 26.31 -12.45 -20.85
C SER A 4 25.70 -13.09 -19.60
N GLN A 5 26.37 -12.91 -18.48
CA GLN A 5 25.80 -13.15 -17.18
C GLN A 5 24.75 -12.03 -16.99
N GLU A 6 23.52 -12.28 -17.44
CA GLU A 6 22.38 -11.44 -17.08
C GLU A 6 22.30 -11.51 -15.55
N SER A 7 22.75 -10.44 -14.93
CA SER A 7 22.81 -10.30 -13.49
C SER A 7 21.37 -10.20 -12.99
N ASN A 8 20.81 -11.33 -12.58
CA ASN A 8 19.57 -11.48 -11.81
C ASN A 8 19.70 -10.89 -10.38
N THR A 9 20.48 -9.80 -10.23
CA THR A 9 20.76 -9.18 -8.95
C THR A 9 19.83 -7.98 -8.81
N ILE A 10 18.75 -8.16 -8.07
CA ILE A 10 17.89 -7.06 -7.65
C ILE A 10 18.76 -6.05 -6.89
N ALA A 11 18.79 -4.80 -7.35
CA ALA A 11 19.63 -3.79 -6.73
C ALA A 11 19.13 -3.51 -5.32
N TYR A 12 20.04 -3.32 -4.35
CA TYR A 12 19.68 -3.01 -2.96
C TYR A 12 18.70 -1.82 -2.84
N GLN A 13 18.79 -0.85 -3.75
CA GLN A 13 17.86 0.28 -3.83
C GLN A 13 16.43 -0.14 -4.20
N GLU A 14 16.26 -1.15 -5.06
CA GLU A 14 14.94 -1.69 -5.42
C GLU A 14 14.29 -2.40 -4.22
N ILE A 15 15.10 -3.11 -3.42
CA ILE A 15 14.65 -3.74 -2.17
C ILE A 15 14.18 -2.68 -1.16
N LEU A 16 14.92 -1.58 -1.02
CA LEU A 16 14.54 -0.47 -0.14
C LEU A 16 13.25 0.20 -0.60
N ALA A 17 13.07 0.41 -1.91
CA ALA A 17 11.85 0.99 -2.46
C ALA A 17 10.63 0.12 -2.17
N ILE A 18 10.74 -1.19 -2.39
CA ILE A 18 9.64 -2.13 -2.09
C ILE A 18 9.32 -2.18 -0.61
N LYS A 19 10.35 -2.14 0.26
CA LYS A 19 10.14 -2.07 1.71
C LYS A 19 9.36 -0.82 2.11
N ALA A 20 9.61 0.32 1.47
CA ALA A 20 8.87 1.55 1.71
C ALA A 20 7.40 1.42 1.27
N SER A 21 7.15 0.92 0.06
CA SER A 21 5.77 0.69 -0.44
C SER A 21 4.99 -0.28 0.44
N LEU A 22 5.62 -1.37 0.91
CA LEU A 22 4.99 -2.33 1.82
C LEU A 22 4.64 -1.71 3.18
N ARG A 23 5.49 -0.84 3.72
CA ARG A 23 5.20 -0.11 4.97
C ARG A 23 4.02 0.83 4.80
N GLU A 24 3.98 1.56 3.69
CA GLU A 24 2.89 2.48 3.40
C GLU A 24 1.57 1.73 3.21
N LEU A 25 1.56 0.61 2.49
CA LEU A 25 0.39 -0.28 2.39
C LEU A 25 -0.10 -0.75 3.77
N ASN A 26 0.79 -1.13 4.68
CA ASN A 26 0.42 -1.55 6.02
C ASN A 26 -0.26 -0.42 6.81
N SER A 27 0.29 0.80 6.76
CA SER A 27 -0.32 1.98 7.41
C SER A 27 -1.73 2.27 6.88
N TRP A 28 -1.94 2.15 5.56
CA TRP A 28 -3.28 2.33 4.96
C TRP A 28 -4.25 1.21 5.35
N HIS A 29 -3.78 -0.03 5.44
CA HIS A 29 -4.57 -1.17 5.92
C HIS A 29 -5.01 -0.97 7.38
N GLU A 30 -4.12 -0.49 8.26
CA GLU A 30 -4.45 -0.15 9.65
C GLU A 30 -5.49 0.98 9.74
N ALA A 31 -5.40 2.00 8.88
CA ALA A 31 -6.38 3.07 8.79
C ALA A 31 -7.78 2.56 8.36
N LEU A 32 -7.85 1.66 7.38
CA LEU A 32 -9.11 1.00 6.99
C LEU A 32 -9.68 0.14 8.12
N HIS A 33 -8.82 -0.58 8.83
CA HIS A 33 -9.23 -1.36 9.99
C HIS A 33 -9.81 -0.48 11.10
N PHE A 34 -9.19 0.69 11.37
CA PHE A 34 -9.72 1.68 12.29
C PHE A 34 -11.10 2.20 11.86
N MET A 35 -11.30 2.52 10.57
CA MET A 35 -12.59 2.99 10.06
C MET A 35 -13.72 1.99 10.29
N ARG A 36 -13.45 0.68 10.18
CA ARG A 36 -14.44 -0.36 10.52
C ARG A 36 -14.89 -0.27 11.99
N HIS A 37 -13.98 0.02 12.92
CA HIS A 37 -14.32 0.22 14.33
C HIS A 37 -15.00 1.57 14.59
N PHE A 38 -14.66 2.58 13.79
CA PHE A 38 -15.26 3.90 13.91
C PHE A 38 -16.72 3.90 13.50
N LEU A 39 -17.04 3.20 12.41
CA LEU A 39 -18.37 3.00 11.81
C LEU A 39 -19.21 1.93 12.54
N ASP A 40 -18.80 1.49 13.73
CA ASP A 40 -19.62 0.60 14.55
C ASP A 40 -20.95 1.30 14.90
N GLY A 41 -22.05 0.79 14.35
CA GLY A 41 -23.40 1.33 14.55
C GLY A 41 -23.89 1.31 16.00
N LYS A 42 -23.13 0.72 16.93
CA LYS A 42 -23.38 0.80 18.38
C LYS A 42 -22.90 2.11 19.02
N LYS A 43 -22.05 2.89 18.34
CA LYS A 43 -21.59 4.19 18.82
C LYS A 43 -22.31 5.31 18.10
N THR A 44 -22.97 6.19 18.85
CA THR A 44 -23.50 7.43 18.31
C THR A 44 -22.34 8.35 17.97
N ARG A 45 -22.28 8.83 16.72
CA ARG A 45 -21.26 9.75 16.22
C ARG A 45 -21.86 11.10 15.89
N THR A 46 -21.09 12.15 16.09
CA THR A 46 -21.46 13.49 15.63
C THR A 46 -21.33 13.58 14.10
N SER A 47 -21.98 14.59 13.51
CA SER A 47 -21.84 14.85 12.07
C SER A 47 -20.40 15.20 11.68
N GLU A 48 -19.66 15.88 12.57
CA GLU A 48 -18.25 16.23 12.37
C GLU A 48 -17.35 14.99 12.37
N GLU A 49 -17.59 14.08 13.32
CA GLU A 49 -16.93 12.77 13.40
C GLU A 49 -17.14 11.95 12.11
N MET A 50 -18.37 11.93 11.61
CA MET A 50 -18.71 11.24 10.36
C MET A 50 -18.05 11.89 9.14
N GLN A 51 -18.03 13.22 9.07
CA GLN A 51 -17.38 13.96 7.98
C GLN A 51 -15.88 13.69 7.93
N ALA A 52 -15.18 13.76 9.08
CA ALA A 52 -13.76 13.45 9.16
C ALA A 52 -13.46 12.00 8.75
N CYS A 53 -14.34 11.05 9.12
CA CYS A 53 -14.20 9.66 8.69
C CYS A 53 -14.38 9.50 7.17
N ALA A 54 -15.30 10.24 6.56
CA ALA A 54 -15.52 10.21 5.12
C ALA A 54 -14.32 10.76 4.35
N GLU A 55 -13.73 11.87 4.82
CA GLU A 55 -12.53 12.46 4.22
C GLU A 55 -11.32 11.52 4.29
N ILE A 56 -11.11 10.88 5.45
CA ILE A 56 -10.06 9.87 5.60
C ILE A 56 -10.35 8.70 4.65
N PHE A 57 -11.59 8.19 4.60
CA PHE A 57 -11.95 7.08 3.73
C PHE A 57 -11.67 7.39 2.26
N GLU A 58 -12.02 8.58 1.78
CA GLU A 58 -11.77 9.00 0.40
C GLU A 58 -10.28 9.02 0.07
N VAL A 59 -9.46 9.59 0.95
CA VAL A 59 -7.99 9.61 0.79
C VAL A 59 -7.43 8.19 0.77
N VAL A 60 -7.87 7.32 1.69
CA VAL A 60 -7.39 5.94 1.72
C VAL A 60 -7.85 5.19 0.47
N TYR A 61 -9.11 5.29 0.07
CA TYR A 61 -9.66 4.58 -1.08
C TYR A 61 -8.95 4.96 -2.38
N GLN A 62 -8.75 6.26 -2.63
CA GLN A 62 -8.05 6.73 -3.84
C GLN A 62 -6.58 6.30 -3.86
N LYS A 63 -5.89 6.37 -2.72
CA LYS A 63 -4.45 6.05 -2.66
C LYS A 63 -4.17 4.56 -2.61
N PHE A 64 -5.03 3.77 -1.98
CA PHE A 64 -4.81 2.34 -1.78
C PHE A 64 -4.76 1.57 -3.11
N GLY A 65 -5.66 1.87 -4.04
CA GLY A 65 -5.66 1.21 -5.37
C GLY A 65 -4.40 1.52 -6.19
N ALA A 66 -3.93 2.77 -6.16
CA ALA A 66 -2.70 3.18 -6.82
C ALA A 66 -1.48 2.48 -6.19
N LEU A 67 -1.36 2.49 -4.86
CA LEU A 67 -0.25 1.87 -4.14
C LEU A 67 -0.20 0.35 -4.33
N LEU A 68 -1.37 -0.31 -4.35
CA LEU A 68 -1.48 -1.74 -4.63
C LEU A 68 -0.95 -2.06 -6.03
N THR A 69 -1.37 -1.27 -7.03
CA THR A 69 -0.94 -1.43 -8.42
C THR A 69 0.58 -1.24 -8.56
N GLU A 70 1.14 -0.18 -7.96
CA GLU A 70 2.58 0.09 -7.98
C GLU A 70 3.40 -0.99 -7.27
N SER A 71 2.88 -1.51 -6.15
CA SER A 71 3.51 -2.59 -5.40
C SER A 71 3.50 -3.90 -6.19
N GLU A 72 2.39 -4.23 -6.86
CA GLU A 72 2.31 -5.39 -7.74
C GLU A 72 3.26 -5.29 -8.93
N VAL A 73 3.37 -4.12 -9.56
CA VAL A 73 4.32 -3.89 -10.66
C VAL A 73 5.76 -4.09 -10.17
N SER A 74 6.08 -3.56 -9.00
CA SER A 74 7.41 -3.68 -8.39
C SER A 74 7.74 -5.13 -8.04
N LEU A 75 6.78 -5.87 -7.47
CA LEU A 75 6.92 -7.30 -7.19
C LEU A 75 7.08 -8.13 -8.48
N ARG A 76 6.32 -7.84 -9.54
CA ARG A 76 6.45 -8.53 -10.84
C ARG A 76 7.83 -8.32 -11.46
N LYS A 77 8.43 -7.13 -11.32
CA LYS A 77 9.81 -6.88 -11.79
C LYS A 77 10.81 -7.78 -11.07
N ILE A 78 10.68 -7.92 -9.75
CA ILE A 78 11.49 -8.84 -8.96
C ILE A 78 11.31 -10.30 -9.38
N VAL A 79 10.07 -10.75 -9.59
CA VAL A 79 9.79 -12.15 -9.96
C VAL A 79 10.30 -12.47 -11.36
N LYS A 80 10.27 -11.51 -12.30
CA LYS A 80 10.84 -11.67 -13.64
C LYS A 80 12.37 -11.62 -13.70
N LEU A 81 13.02 -11.08 -12.67
CA LEU A 81 14.47 -11.12 -12.50
C LEU A 81 14.95 -12.45 -11.88
N LYS A 82 14.08 -13.44 -11.71
CA LYS A 82 14.39 -14.77 -11.19
C LYS A 82 14.32 -15.80 -12.29
#